data_AF-A0A7X7KZY8-F1
#
_entry.id   AF-A0A7X7KZY8-F1
#
_cell.length_a   1.000
_cell.length_b   1.000
_cell.length_c   1.000
_cell.angle_alpha   90.00
_cell.angle_beta   90.00
_cell.angle_gamma   90.00
#
_symmetry.space_group_name_H-M   'P 1'
#
loop_
_entity.id
_entity.type
_entity.pdbx_description
1 polymer ?
#
loop_
_entity_poly.entity_id
_entity_poly.type
_entity_poly.pdbx_seq_one_letter_code
_entity_poly.pdbx_strand_id
1 'polypeptide(L)'
;MGERGSDLEQIKKNGPLCRVVKDGEHFPFIIATPQCPAGAWWDSWKLIELVKHLVSKYQVDRHRIYLTGVSMGGSGVLKLASEYPEYFAAVAAVCPFFTPLDPVTLAHTPTWFFHGAKDEVVPATDSERMVNWIKSVTTNQKVRFTVFPNLGHNCWREVYGNQELYTWLLTHSRN
;
A
#
# COMPACT_ATOMS: atom_id res chain seq x y z
N MET A 1 -2.75 -4.41 6.08
CA MET A 1 -3.23 -3.85 7.37
C MET A 1 -2.22 -4.11 8.46
N GLY A 2 -2.22 -3.30 9.53
CA GLY A 2 -1.39 -3.54 10.72
C GLY A 2 -2.05 -4.51 11.70
N GLU A 3 -3.37 -4.55 11.67
CA GLU A 3 -4.20 -5.46 12.45
C GLU A 3 -3.99 -6.91 12.02
N ARG A 4 -3.90 -7.79 13.02
CA ARG A 4 -3.64 -9.23 12.87
C ARG A 4 -4.63 -10.04 13.68
N GLY A 5 -4.89 -11.27 13.24
CA GLY A 5 -5.76 -12.21 13.94
C GLY A 5 -6.70 -12.93 13.00
N SER A 6 -7.88 -13.29 13.51
CA SER A 6 -8.93 -14.00 12.79
C SER A 6 -10.29 -13.29 12.86
N ASP A 7 -10.34 -12.10 13.45
CA ASP A 7 -11.55 -11.28 13.55
C ASP A 7 -11.69 -10.39 12.31
N LEU A 8 -12.61 -10.78 11.42
CA LEU A 8 -12.86 -10.07 10.16
C LEU A 8 -13.50 -8.68 10.36
N GLU A 9 -13.98 -8.33 11.55
CA GLU A 9 -14.43 -6.96 11.79
C GLU A 9 -13.26 -5.96 11.81
N GLN A 10 -12.04 -6.44 12.09
CA GLN A 10 -10.85 -5.58 12.10
C GLN A 10 -10.48 -5.08 10.70
N ILE A 11 -10.65 -5.91 9.67
CA ILE A 11 -10.30 -5.52 8.29
C ILE A 11 -11.24 -4.46 7.70
N LYS A 12 -12.40 -4.23 8.31
CA LYS A 12 -13.36 -3.18 7.92
C LYS A 12 -13.02 -1.82 8.52
N LYS A 13 -12.02 -1.74 9.42
CA LYS A 13 -11.75 -0.51 10.19
C LYS A 13 -10.93 0.52 9.43
N ASN A 14 -9.99 0.10 8.59
CA ASN A 14 -9.14 0.97 7.79
C ASN A 14 -8.98 0.43 6.36
N GLY A 15 -8.25 1.16 5.51
CA GLY A 15 -8.10 0.80 4.09
C GLY A 15 -9.31 1.20 3.24
N PRO A 16 -9.26 0.94 1.93
CA PRO A 16 -10.36 1.25 1.00
C PRO A 16 -11.67 0.53 1.35
N LEU A 17 -11.61 -0.68 1.93
CA LEU A 17 -12.79 -1.45 2.35
C LEU A 17 -13.62 -0.69 3.38
N CYS A 18 -12.98 0.08 4.28
CA CYS A 18 -13.68 0.91 5.25
C CYS A 18 -14.62 1.92 4.57
N ARG A 19 -14.22 2.48 3.43
CA ARG A 19 -15.03 3.47 2.68
C ARG A 19 -16.28 2.85 2.08
N VAL A 20 -16.16 1.62 1.58
CA VAL A 20 -17.32 0.87 1.07
C VAL A 20 -18.29 0.53 2.21
N VAL A 21 -17.77 -0.03 3.31
CA VAL A 21 -18.61 -0.58 4.38
C VAL A 21 -19.24 0.51 5.25
N LYS A 22 -18.51 1.59 5.58
CA LYS A 22 -18.99 2.63 6.50
C LYS A 22 -19.62 3.82 5.78
N ASP A 23 -19.05 4.21 4.65
CA ASP A 23 -19.41 5.44 3.95
C ASP A 23 -20.27 5.19 2.69
N GLY A 24 -20.46 3.93 2.30
CA GLY A 24 -21.26 3.55 1.13
C GLY A 24 -20.58 3.92 -0.19
N GLU A 25 -19.26 4.11 -0.21
CA GLU A 25 -18.54 4.45 -1.43
C GLU A 25 -18.53 3.30 -2.43
N HIS A 26 -18.67 3.65 -3.71
CA HIS A 26 -18.60 2.71 -4.82
C HIS A 26 -17.34 2.97 -5.65
N PHE A 27 -16.57 1.91 -5.86
CA PHE A 27 -15.37 1.94 -6.69
C PHE A 27 -15.55 1.13 -7.97
N PRO A 28 -14.93 1.55 -9.10
CA PRO A 28 -14.97 0.81 -10.35
C PRO A 28 -14.00 -0.40 -10.36
N PHE A 29 -13.62 -0.92 -9.20
CA PHE A 29 -12.62 -1.98 -9.05
C PHE A 29 -12.97 -2.95 -7.91
N ILE A 30 -12.40 -4.14 -7.98
CA ILE A 30 -12.52 -5.17 -6.94
C ILE A 30 -11.58 -4.82 -5.78
N ILE A 31 -12.08 -4.93 -4.54
CA ILE A 31 -11.27 -4.76 -3.32
C ILE A 31 -11.09 -6.13 -2.66
N ALA A 32 -9.83 -6.54 -2.47
CA ALA A 32 -9.47 -7.71 -1.67
C ALA A 32 -8.66 -7.27 -0.44
N THR A 33 -9.11 -7.66 0.75
CA THR A 33 -8.46 -7.27 2.02
C THR A 33 -8.11 -8.53 2.82
N PRO A 34 -6.91 -9.11 2.63
CA PRO A 34 -6.48 -10.25 3.43
C PRO A 34 -6.25 -9.84 4.89
N GLN A 35 -6.39 -10.79 5.82
CA GLN A 35 -6.02 -10.64 7.23
C GLN A 35 -4.75 -11.45 7.53
N CYS A 36 -3.76 -10.81 8.13
CA CYS A 36 -2.55 -11.49 8.58
C CYS A 36 -2.85 -12.23 9.90
N PRO A 37 -2.44 -13.50 10.08
CA PRO A 37 -2.66 -14.23 11.32
C PRO A 37 -2.02 -13.56 12.55
N ALA A 38 -2.57 -13.83 13.73
CA ALA A 38 -1.97 -13.40 14.99
C ALA A 38 -0.53 -13.93 15.11
N GLY A 39 0.39 -13.09 15.59
CA GLY A 39 1.81 -13.44 15.75
C GLY A 39 2.63 -13.54 14.46
N ALA A 40 2.00 -13.43 13.28
CA ALA A 40 2.69 -13.47 11.99
C ALA A 40 3.05 -12.07 11.47
N TRP A 41 3.88 -12.04 10.43
CA TRP A 41 4.12 -10.86 9.59
C TRP A 41 3.58 -11.13 8.18
N TRP A 42 3.48 -10.07 7.38
CA TRP A 42 3.13 -10.23 5.97
C TRP A 42 4.20 -11.05 5.24
N ASP A 43 3.75 -12.09 4.56
CA ASP A 43 4.56 -13.01 3.79
C ASP A 43 4.27 -12.78 2.30
N SER A 44 5.29 -12.34 1.57
CA SER A 44 5.12 -11.97 0.16
C SER A 44 4.71 -13.14 -0.72
N TRP A 45 5.21 -14.35 -0.45
CA TRP A 45 4.85 -15.53 -1.23
C TRP A 45 3.37 -15.86 -1.05
N LYS A 46 2.86 -15.83 0.19
CA LYS A 46 1.42 -16.03 0.44
C LYS A 46 0.55 -14.95 -0.20
N LEU A 47 1.01 -13.70 -0.15
CA LEU A 47 0.28 -12.58 -0.74
C LEU A 47 0.24 -12.66 -2.27
N ILE A 48 1.35 -12.99 -2.93
CA ILE A 48 1.36 -13.10 -4.39
C ILE A 48 0.54 -14.29 -4.87
N GLU A 49 0.54 -15.42 -4.15
CA GLU A 49 -0.32 -16.56 -4.47
C GLU A 49 -1.80 -16.20 -4.33
N LEU A 50 -2.17 -15.39 -3.32
CA LEU A 50 -3.53 -14.84 -3.23
C LEU A 50 -3.87 -13.94 -4.43
N VAL A 51 -2.97 -13.04 -4.84
CA VAL A 51 -3.19 -12.19 -6.02
C VAL A 51 -3.40 -13.05 -7.27
N LYS A 52 -2.54 -14.04 -7.52
CA LYS A 52 -2.67 -14.98 -8.64
C LYS A 52 -4.00 -15.73 -8.59
N HIS A 53 -4.40 -16.23 -7.42
CA HIS A 53 -5.68 -16.91 -7.24
C HIS A 53 -6.86 -15.99 -7.60
N LEU A 54 -6.87 -14.76 -7.11
CA LEU A 54 -7.94 -13.79 -7.40
C LEU A 54 -7.99 -13.43 -8.89
N VAL A 55 -6.83 -13.17 -9.50
CA VAL A 55 -6.70 -12.91 -10.96
C VAL A 55 -7.17 -14.10 -11.80
N SER A 56 -7.00 -15.33 -11.33
CA SER A 56 -7.48 -16.53 -12.02
C SER A 56 -9.00 -16.74 -11.90
N LYS A 57 -9.61 -16.23 -10.83
CA LYS A 57 -11.00 -16.50 -10.45
C LYS A 57 -11.97 -15.41 -10.89
N TYR A 58 -11.51 -14.17 -10.92
CA TYR A 58 -12.33 -13.00 -11.24
C TYR A 58 -11.84 -12.32 -12.53
N GLN A 59 -12.70 -11.54 -13.17
CA GLN A 59 -12.35 -10.73 -14.35
C GLN A 59 -11.52 -9.51 -13.93
N VAL A 60 -10.28 -9.75 -13.52
CA VAL A 60 -9.32 -8.71 -13.14
C VAL A 60 -8.52 -8.28 -14.37
N ASP A 61 -8.44 -6.97 -14.58
CA ASP A 61 -7.47 -6.40 -15.51
C ASP A 61 -6.05 -6.55 -14.94
N ARG A 62 -5.26 -7.43 -15.56
CA ARG A 62 -3.90 -7.75 -15.12
C ARG A 62 -2.92 -6.58 -15.26
N HIS A 63 -3.25 -5.58 -16.07
CA HIS A 63 -2.44 -4.39 -16.22
C HIS A 63 -2.76 -3.34 -15.16
N ARG A 64 -3.84 -3.50 -14.38
CA ARG A 64 -4.32 -2.54 -13.38
C ARG A 64 -4.57 -3.20 -12.03
N ILE A 65 -3.52 -3.81 -11.49
CA ILE A 65 -3.49 -4.31 -10.11
C ILE A 65 -2.74 -3.30 -9.25
N TYR A 66 -3.39 -2.87 -8.17
CA TYR A 66 -2.86 -1.87 -7.24
C TYR A 66 -2.69 -2.48 -5.84
N LEU A 67 -1.73 -1.97 -5.08
CA LEU A 67 -1.46 -2.45 -3.73
C LEU A 67 -1.36 -1.29 -2.74
N THR A 68 -2.03 -1.42 -1.59
CA THR A 68 -1.93 -0.43 -0.52
C THR A 68 -2.04 -1.06 0.86
N GLY A 69 -1.46 -0.40 1.87
CA GLY A 69 -1.47 -0.86 3.24
C GLY A 69 -0.93 0.18 4.22
N VAL A 70 -1.26 -0.03 5.49
CA VAL A 70 -0.91 0.85 6.62
C VAL A 70 0.08 0.20 7.56
N SER A 71 1.03 0.97 8.10
CA SER A 71 1.99 0.54 9.13
C SER A 71 2.76 -0.72 8.68
N MET A 72 2.65 -1.84 9.40
CA MET A 72 3.16 -3.15 8.96
C MET A 72 2.70 -3.53 7.55
N GLY A 73 1.46 -3.23 7.20
CA GLY A 73 0.95 -3.40 5.84
C GLY A 73 1.56 -2.44 4.83
N GLY A 74 1.94 -1.22 5.22
CA GLY A 74 2.65 -0.27 4.38
C GLY A 74 4.04 -0.79 4.02
N SER A 75 4.78 -1.30 5.00
CA SER A 75 6.07 -1.97 4.76
C SER A 75 5.91 -3.25 3.92
N GLY A 76 4.84 -4.02 4.18
CA GLY A 76 4.49 -5.20 3.38
C GLY A 76 4.19 -4.88 1.91
N VAL A 77 3.57 -3.73 1.62
CA VAL A 77 3.35 -3.24 0.25
C VAL A 77 4.66 -3.03 -0.47
N LEU A 78 5.59 -2.32 0.16
CA LEU A 78 6.89 -1.99 -0.44
C LEU A 78 7.72 -3.24 -0.69
N LYS A 79 7.73 -4.17 0.28
CA LYS A 79 8.41 -5.46 0.15
C LYS A 79 7.82 -6.28 -1.01
N LEU A 80 6.50 -6.46 -1.03
CA LEU A 80 5.84 -7.26 -2.06
C LEU A 80 6.04 -6.66 -3.46
N ALA A 81 5.97 -5.34 -3.58
CA ALA A 81 6.20 -4.66 -4.85
C ALA A 81 7.67 -4.71 -5.31
N SER A 82 8.64 -4.73 -4.39
CA SER A 82 10.05 -4.89 -4.72
C SER A 82 10.39 -6.33 -5.15
N GLU A 83 9.76 -7.33 -4.54
CA GLU A 83 9.99 -8.75 -4.86
C GLU A 83 9.22 -9.23 -6.11
N TYR A 84 8.07 -8.61 -6.42
CA TYR A 84 7.21 -8.94 -7.56
C TYR A 84 6.77 -7.68 -8.34
N PRO A 85 7.73 -6.89 -8.86
CA PRO A 85 7.45 -5.60 -9.52
C PRO A 85 6.58 -5.74 -10.77
N GLU A 86 6.51 -6.94 -11.35
CA GLU A 86 5.74 -7.26 -12.53
C GLU A 86 4.23 -7.44 -12.27
N TYR A 87 3.76 -7.38 -11.03
CA TYR A 87 2.35 -7.55 -10.72
C TYR A 87 1.61 -6.25 -10.48
N PHE A 88 2.29 -5.17 -10.11
CA PHE A 88 1.64 -3.96 -9.63
C PHE A 88 1.83 -2.78 -10.58
N ALA A 89 0.72 -2.15 -10.95
CA ALA A 89 0.70 -0.95 -11.78
C ALA A 89 1.07 0.30 -10.99
N ALA A 90 0.67 0.36 -9.72
CA ALA A 90 1.05 1.39 -8.77
C ALA A 90 0.80 0.90 -7.34
N VAL A 91 1.54 1.44 -6.38
CA VAL A 91 1.39 1.10 -4.96
C VAL A 91 1.35 2.34 -4.08
N ALA A 92 0.64 2.24 -2.95
CA ALA A 92 0.55 3.30 -1.96
C ALA A 92 0.87 2.77 -0.55
N ALA A 93 1.96 3.23 0.04
CA ALA A 93 2.41 2.80 1.37
C ALA A 93 2.11 3.88 2.41
N VAL A 94 1.34 3.54 3.44
CA VAL A 94 0.93 4.46 4.49
C VAL A 94 1.66 4.12 5.78
N CYS A 95 2.33 5.12 6.36
CA CYS A 95 3.20 5.03 7.54
C CYS A 95 4.10 3.77 7.59
N PRO A 96 4.83 3.41 6.52
CA PRO A 96 5.73 2.26 6.55
C PRO A 96 6.95 2.55 7.41
N PHE A 97 7.43 1.53 8.12
CA PHE A 97 8.76 1.53 8.71
C PHE A 97 9.82 1.14 7.66
N PHE A 98 11.08 1.47 7.94
CA PHE A 98 12.18 1.17 7.03
C PHE A 98 12.25 -0.32 6.72
N THR A 99 12.13 -0.66 5.44
CA THR A 99 12.09 -2.05 4.98
C THR A 99 13.29 -2.34 4.10
N PRO A 100 14.15 -3.31 4.46
CA PRO A 100 15.22 -3.76 3.57
C PRO A 100 14.62 -4.33 2.28
N LEU A 101 14.92 -3.70 1.15
CA LEU A 101 14.42 -4.08 -0.17
C LEU A 101 15.43 -3.66 -1.25
N ASP A 102 15.23 -4.10 -2.49
CA ASP A 102 16.00 -3.59 -3.61
C ASP A 102 15.32 -2.33 -4.18
N PRO A 103 15.95 -1.14 -4.05
CA PRO A 103 15.35 0.11 -4.53
C PRO A 103 15.28 0.15 -6.06
N VAL A 104 16.13 -0.61 -6.77
CA VAL A 104 16.16 -0.65 -8.24
C VAL A 104 14.92 -1.34 -8.76
N THR A 105 14.53 -2.47 -8.16
CA THR A 105 13.31 -3.17 -8.57
C THR A 105 12.07 -2.34 -8.28
N LEU A 106 11.99 -1.73 -7.08
CA LEU A 106 10.86 -0.90 -6.70
C LEU A 106 10.75 0.39 -7.52
N ALA A 107 11.87 0.93 -8.02
CA ALA A 107 11.89 2.13 -8.86
C ALA A 107 11.10 1.98 -10.18
N HIS A 108 10.81 0.75 -10.61
CA HIS A 108 9.96 0.49 -11.78
C HIS A 108 8.46 0.63 -11.49
N THR A 109 8.07 0.58 -10.22
CA THR A 109 6.67 0.65 -9.79
C THR A 109 6.33 2.05 -9.26
N PRO A 110 5.37 2.76 -9.87
CA PRO A 110 4.86 4.02 -9.33
C PRO A 110 4.45 3.86 -7.86
N THR A 111 5.03 4.66 -6.97
CA THR A 111 4.89 4.49 -5.53
C THR A 111 4.53 5.82 -4.85
N TRP A 112 3.47 5.82 -4.06
CA TRP A 112 3.09 6.98 -3.24
C TRP A 112 3.17 6.66 -1.75
N PHE A 113 4.07 7.36 -1.07
CA PHE A 113 4.24 7.31 0.39
C PHE A 113 3.36 8.34 1.08
N PHE A 114 2.75 7.94 2.19
CA PHE A 114 2.00 8.83 3.08
C PHE A 114 2.46 8.65 4.51
N HIS A 115 2.62 9.74 5.26
CA HIS A 115 3.03 9.66 6.67
C HIS A 115 2.48 10.83 7.50
N GLY A 116 2.25 10.62 8.80
CA GLY A 116 2.01 11.70 9.75
C GLY A 116 3.33 12.30 10.27
N ALA A 117 3.47 13.62 10.31
CA ALA A 117 4.69 14.26 10.82
C ALA A 117 4.92 14.03 12.32
N LYS A 118 3.85 13.73 13.08
CA LYS A 118 3.86 13.50 14.53
C LYS A 118 3.72 12.02 14.86
N ASP A 119 4.12 11.13 13.96
CA ASP A 119 4.06 9.68 14.19
C ASP A 119 5.14 9.27 15.19
N GLU A 120 4.71 8.90 16.40
CA GLU A 120 5.56 8.45 17.50
C GLU A 120 5.78 6.92 17.50
N VAL A 121 5.08 6.18 16.63
CA VAL A 121 5.20 4.72 16.52
C VAL A 121 6.21 4.36 15.43
N VAL A 122 6.08 4.98 14.27
CA VAL A 122 7.00 4.87 13.14
C VAL A 122 7.37 6.27 12.71
N PRO A 123 8.62 6.73 12.92
CA PRO A 123 8.99 8.09 12.53
C PRO A 123 8.87 8.30 11.02
N ALA A 124 8.39 9.48 10.59
CA ALA A 124 8.28 9.84 9.18
C ALA A 124 9.63 9.80 8.42
N THR A 125 10.74 9.90 9.15
CA THR A 125 12.10 9.76 8.64
C THR A 125 12.36 8.38 8.01
N ASP A 126 11.64 7.33 8.42
CA ASP A 126 11.73 6.02 7.77
C ASP A 126 11.21 6.06 6.33
N SER A 127 10.05 6.69 6.10
CA SER A 127 9.53 6.91 4.75
C SER A 127 10.42 7.85 3.94
N GLU A 128 10.92 8.92 4.55
CA GLU A 128 11.84 9.85 3.88
C GLU A 128 13.11 9.14 3.40
N ARG A 129 13.72 8.32 4.26
CA ARG A 129 14.91 7.52 3.90
C ARG A 129 14.63 6.59 2.73
N MET A 130 13.48 5.89 2.74
CA MET A 130 13.10 5.00 1.64
C MET A 130 12.85 5.77 0.33
N VAL A 131 12.15 6.90 0.40
CA VAL A 131 11.91 7.77 -0.76
C VAL A 131 13.21 8.26 -1.37
N ASN A 132 14.14 8.74 -0.53
CA ASN A 132 15.46 9.21 -0.99
C ASN A 132 16.29 8.07 -1.58
N TRP A 133 16.20 6.88 -1.02
CA TRP A 133 16.91 5.70 -1.52
C TRP A 133 16.38 5.25 -2.90
N ILE A 134 15.07 5.26 -3.11
CA ILE A 134 14.49 4.95 -4.43
C ILE A 134 14.89 6.04 -5.44
N LYS A 135 14.79 7.32 -5.06
CA LYS A 135 15.17 8.45 -5.92
C LYS A 135 16.66 8.46 -6.28
N SER A 136 17.55 7.87 -5.47
CA SER A 136 18.98 7.83 -5.79
C SER A 136 19.32 6.83 -6.90
N VAL A 137 18.43 5.88 -7.20
CA VAL A 137 18.64 4.84 -8.23
C VAL A 137 17.75 5.02 -9.46
N THR A 138 16.93 6.08 -9.50
CA THR A 138 16.05 6.32 -10.64
C THR A 138 15.82 7.81 -10.91
N THR A 139 15.70 8.15 -12.18
CA THR A 139 15.19 9.46 -12.64
C THR A 139 13.66 9.48 -12.73
N ASN A 140 13.01 8.35 -12.41
CA ASN A 140 11.57 8.14 -12.55
C ASN A 140 10.81 9.05 -11.56
N GLN A 141 10.09 10.04 -12.09
CA GLN A 141 9.26 11.00 -11.33
C GLN A 141 8.03 10.36 -10.64
N LYS A 142 7.95 9.04 -10.61
CA LYS A 142 6.77 8.28 -10.17
C LYS A 142 6.77 7.94 -8.68
N VAL A 143 7.75 8.43 -7.91
CA VAL A 143 7.77 8.35 -6.44
C VAL A 143 7.21 9.64 -5.85
N ARG A 144 6.09 9.55 -5.14
CA ARG A 144 5.44 10.65 -4.42
C ARG A 144 5.59 10.46 -2.92
N PHE A 145 5.68 11.56 -2.17
CA PHE A 145 5.69 11.53 -0.72
C PHE A 145 4.84 12.66 -0.16
N THR A 146 3.84 12.32 0.63
CA THR A 146 2.95 13.25 1.31
C THR A 146 3.11 13.10 2.82
N VAL A 147 3.43 14.20 3.49
CA VAL A 147 3.51 14.25 4.96
C VAL A 147 2.40 15.14 5.49
N PHE A 148 1.58 14.60 6.39
CA PHE A 148 0.53 15.35 7.07
C PHE A 148 1.09 16.02 8.33
N PRO A 149 1.22 17.36 8.37
CA PRO A 149 1.96 18.06 9.42
C PRO A 149 1.38 17.91 10.83
N ASN A 150 0.08 17.62 10.92
CA ASN A 150 -0.65 17.57 12.19
C ASN A 150 -1.06 16.17 12.64
N LEU A 151 -0.80 15.14 11.83
CA LEU A 151 -1.23 13.77 12.13
C LEU A 151 -0.09 12.94 12.73
N GLY A 152 -0.46 12.00 13.59
CA GLY A 152 0.42 10.93 14.09
C GLY A 152 0.26 9.64 13.30
N HIS A 153 0.43 8.49 13.97
CA HIS A 153 0.43 7.17 13.32
C HIS A 153 -0.83 6.86 12.51
N ASN A 154 -1.98 7.27 13.00
CA ASN A 154 -3.29 6.96 12.43
C ASN A 154 -3.69 7.88 11.25
N CYS A 155 -2.77 8.19 10.34
CA CYS A 155 -3.02 9.13 9.22
C CYS A 155 -3.82 8.52 8.05
N TRP A 156 -4.13 7.22 8.12
CA TRP A 156 -4.77 6.50 7.02
C TRP A 156 -6.22 6.89 6.75
N ARG A 157 -6.92 7.51 7.71
CA ARG A 157 -8.28 8.02 7.47
C ARG A 157 -8.25 9.13 6.41
N GLU A 158 -7.30 10.05 6.53
CA GLU A 158 -7.07 11.14 5.59
C GLU A 158 -6.56 10.60 4.25
N VAL A 159 -5.71 9.57 4.26
CA VAL A 159 -5.23 8.94 3.02
C VAL A 159 -6.34 8.25 2.25
N TYR A 160 -7.11 7.37 2.87
CA TYR A 160 -8.15 6.61 2.18
C TYR A 160 -9.45 7.38 1.99
N GLY A 161 -9.64 8.51 2.67
CA GLY A 161 -10.69 9.48 2.36
C GLY A 161 -10.31 10.45 1.24
N ASN A 162 -9.06 10.45 0.77
CA ASN A 162 -8.62 11.31 -0.33
C ASN A 162 -8.89 10.66 -1.69
N GLN A 163 -9.84 11.22 -2.45
CA GLN A 163 -10.18 10.75 -3.80
C GLN A 163 -9.02 10.86 -4.80
N GLU A 164 -8.04 11.73 -4.54
CA GLU A 164 -6.84 11.86 -5.35
C GLU A 164 -6.02 10.57 -5.37
N LEU A 165 -5.99 9.81 -4.26
CA LEU A 165 -5.31 8.51 -4.21
C LEU A 165 -5.87 7.56 -5.27
N TYR A 166 -7.20 7.37 -5.28
CA TYR A 166 -7.85 6.43 -6.19
C TYR A 166 -7.76 6.91 -7.64
N THR A 167 -7.95 8.20 -7.86
CA THR A 167 -7.77 8.81 -9.19
C THR A 167 -6.36 8.58 -9.70
N TRP A 168 -5.35 8.83 -8.87
CA TRP A 168 -3.96 8.62 -9.22
C TRP A 168 -3.64 7.16 -9.53
N LEU A 169 -4.10 6.21 -8.69
CA LEU A 169 -3.93 4.78 -8.96
C LEU A 169 -4.48 4.41 -10.34
N LEU A 170 -5.69 4.87 -10.67
CA LEU A 170 -6.35 4.60 -11.95
C LEU A 170 -5.65 5.23 -13.18
N THR A 171 -4.74 6.18 -12.98
CA THR A 171 -3.90 6.71 -14.08
C THR A 171 -2.76 5.78 -14.49
N HIS A 172 -2.44 4.77 -13.67
CA HIS A 172 -1.35 3.84 -13.95
C HIS A 172 -1.87 2.52 -14.49
N SER A 173 -1.18 2.04 -15.52
CA SER A 173 -1.32 0.71 -16.10
C SER A 173 0.08 0.17 -16.37
N ARG A 174 0.27 -1.12 -16.18
CA ARG A 174 1.48 -1.80 -16.68
C ARG A 174 1.43 -1.87 -18.21
N ASN A 175 2.60 -1.68 -18.83
CA ASN A 175 2.81 -1.93 -20.26
C ASN A 175 2.74 -3.43 -20.59
#